data_AF-A0A377TTH6-F1
#
_entry.id   AF-A0A377TTH6-F1
#
_cell.length_a   1.000
_cell.length_b   1.000
_cell.length_c   1.000
_cell.angle_alpha   90.00
_cell.angle_beta   90.00
_cell.angle_gamma   90.00
#
_symmetry.space_group_name_H-M   'P 1'
#
loop_
_entity.id
_entity.type
_entity.pdbx_description
1 polymer ?
#
loop_
_entity_poly.entity_id
_entity_poly.type
_entity_poly.pdbx_seq_one_letter_code
_entity_poly.pdbx_strand_id
1 'polypeptide(L)'
;MKAAIAAFAVACVHQREAILAGRGAVLLITGGEETGCDGARALIASATLPEVGALIVGEPTANYPVIGHKGALWLRCETRGKTAHGAMPELGINAIYLAADALGKIQHFSPGAPHPLMKQPTLNVGRIEGGLNI
;
A
#
# COMPACT_ATOMS: atom_id res chain seq x y z
N MET A 1 -4.64 -7.14 12.42
CA MET A 1 -3.40 -7.76 12.95
C MET A 1 -3.36 -8.05 14.46
N LYS A 2 -4.11 -7.37 15.35
CA LYS A 2 -4.01 -7.58 16.82
C LYS A 2 -4.21 -9.04 17.27
N ALA A 3 -5.13 -9.77 16.63
CA ALA A 3 -5.35 -11.19 16.92
C ALA A 3 -4.11 -12.05 16.64
N ALA A 4 -3.40 -11.78 15.53
CA ALA A 4 -2.18 -12.50 15.20
C ALA A 4 -1.04 -12.19 16.18
N ILE A 5 -0.90 -10.93 16.63
CA ILE A 5 0.07 -10.57 17.68
C ILE A 5 -0.18 -11.38 18.95
N ALA A 6 -1.43 -11.47 19.40
CA ALA A 6 -1.80 -12.28 20.55
C ALA A 6 -1.50 -13.78 20.32
N ALA A 7 -1.87 -14.32 19.16
CA ALA A 7 -1.61 -15.71 18.81
C ALA A 7 -0.11 -16.04 18.79
N PHE A 8 0.73 -15.18 18.22
CA PHE A 8 2.18 -15.37 18.19
C PHE A 8 2.81 -15.27 19.58
N ALA A 9 2.39 -14.30 20.40
CA ALA A 9 2.85 -14.20 21.78
C ALA A 9 2.52 -15.45 22.59
N VAL A 10 1.28 -15.95 22.48
CA VAL A 10 0.85 -17.19 23.15
C VAL A 10 1.63 -18.40 22.63
N ALA A 11 1.86 -18.49 21.31
CA ALA A 11 2.66 -19.56 20.73
C ALA A 11 4.11 -19.54 21.26
N CYS A 12 4.74 -18.37 21.38
CA CYS A 12 6.06 -18.24 21.95
C CYS A 12 6.12 -18.69 23.42
N VAL A 13 5.08 -18.40 24.21
CA VAL A 13 4.98 -18.85 25.60
C VAL A 13 4.81 -20.36 25.67
N HIS A 14 3.88 -20.93 24.90
CA HIS A 14 3.60 -22.37 24.90
C HIS A 14 4.75 -23.21 24.32
N GLN A 15 5.54 -22.66 23.39
CA GLN A 15 6.65 -23.35 22.73
C GLN A 15 8.02 -22.92 23.25
N ARG A 16 8.07 -22.26 24.43
CA ARG A 16 9.30 -21.66 24.97
C ARG A 16 10.48 -22.62 25.01
N GLU A 17 10.29 -23.84 25.50
CA GLU A 17 11.36 -24.83 25.62
C GLU A 17 11.92 -25.21 24.24
N ALA A 18 11.04 -25.49 23.28
CA ALA A 18 11.44 -25.81 21.91
C ALA A 18 12.14 -24.64 21.20
N ILE A 19 11.66 -23.41 21.43
CA ILE A 19 12.27 -22.19 20.89
C ILE A 19 13.70 -22.00 21.44
N LEU A 20 13.88 -22.15 22.76
CA LEU A 20 15.17 -21.97 23.43
C LEU A 20 16.16 -23.10 23.11
N ALA A 21 15.69 -24.32 22.87
CA ALA A 21 16.52 -25.44 22.43
C ALA A 21 16.88 -25.37 20.93
N GLY A 22 16.14 -24.58 20.15
CA GLY A 22 16.28 -24.46 18.70
C GLY A 22 17.01 -23.20 18.24
N ARG A 23 16.59 -22.66 17.08
CA ARG A 23 17.16 -21.44 16.47
C ARG A 23 16.61 -20.14 17.08
N GLY A 24 15.77 -20.23 18.11
CA GLY A 24 15.09 -19.08 18.69
C GLY A 24 13.93 -18.55 17.84
N ALA A 25 13.25 -17.54 18.37
CA ALA A 25 12.20 -16.79 17.70
C ALA A 25 12.25 -15.34 18.19
N VAL A 26 11.92 -14.40 17.30
CA VAL A 26 11.83 -12.97 17.61
C VAL A 26 10.46 -12.46 17.19
N LEU A 27 9.85 -11.64 18.04
CA LEU A 27 8.65 -10.90 17.69
C LEU A 27 9.04 -9.47 17.29
N LEU A 28 8.83 -9.14 16.02
CA LEU A 28 9.00 -7.78 15.51
C LEU A 28 7.64 -7.10 15.50
N ILE A 29 7.46 -6.10 16.38
CA ILE A 29 6.20 -5.36 16.52
C ILE A 29 6.50 -3.89 16.23
N THR A 30 5.85 -3.34 15.21
CA THR A 30 6.08 -1.98 14.75
C THR A 30 4.79 -1.16 14.79
N GLY A 31 4.93 0.17 14.91
CA GLY A 31 3.82 1.12 14.81
C GLY A 31 3.78 1.82 13.46
N GLY A 32 2.61 2.38 13.12
CA GLY A 32 2.44 3.24 11.94
C GLY A 32 2.44 2.51 10.59
N GLU A 33 2.11 1.21 10.57
CA GLU A 33 1.99 0.43 9.32
C GLU A 33 0.99 1.11 8.35
N GLU A 34 -0.23 1.37 8.82
CA GLU A 34 -1.31 1.96 8.02
C GLU A 34 -1.04 3.41 7.53
N THR A 35 -0.05 4.10 8.10
CA THR A 35 0.25 5.52 7.81
C THR A 35 1.55 5.75 7.06
N GLY A 36 2.30 4.69 6.70
CA GLY A 36 3.57 4.83 5.98
C GLY A 36 4.69 3.87 6.38
N CYS A 37 4.40 2.95 7.32
CA CYS A 37 5.33 1.96 7.87
C CYS A 37 6.51 2.57 8.65
N ASP A 38 6.29 3.66 9.38
CA ASP A 38 7.34 4.41 10.08
C ASP A 38 8.16 3.54 11.04
N GLY A 39 7.51 2.68 11.83
CA GLY A 39 8.20 1.80 12.77
C GLY A 39 9.07 0.74 12.08
N ALA A 40 8.61 0.19 10.95
CA ALA A 40 9.40 -0.77 10.17
C ALA A 40 10.60 -0.07 9.50
N ARG A 41 10.42 1.14 8.97
CA ARG A 41 11.52 1.94 8.40
C ARG A 41 12.57 2.28 9.45
N ALA A 42 12.15 2.69 10.64
CA ALA A 42 13.05 3.00 11.75
C ALA A 42 13.86 1.76 12.18
N LEU A 43 13.22 0.58 12.25
CA LEU A 43 13.88 -0.67 12.60
C LEU A 43 14.90 -1.14 11.56
N ILE A 44 14.62 -0.93 10.27
CA ILE A 44 15.59 -1.19 9.20
C ILE A 44 16.76 -0.20 9.31
N ALA A 45 16.48 1.09 9.52
CA ALA A 45 17.49 2.13 9.61
C ALA A 45 18.42 1.98 10.83
N SER A 46 17.95 1.39 11.93
CA SER A 46 18.77 1.14 13.11
C SER A 46 19.80 0.02 12.93
N ALA A 47 19.70 -0.79 11.86
CA ALA A 47 20.53 -1.97 11.63
C ALA A 47 20.53 -2.98 12.80
N THR A 48 19.49 -2.96 13.63
CA THR A 48 19.32 -3.85 14.80
C THR A 48 18.49 -5.09 14.48
N LEU A 49 18.21 -5.34 13.20
CA LEU A 49 17.44 -6.51 12.80
C LEU A 49 18.27 -7.78 13.05
N PRO A 50 17.77 -8.73 13.85
CA PRO A 50 18.44 -10.01 13.98
C PRO A 50 18.42 -10.75 12.66
N GLU A 51 19.41 -11.62 12.44
CA GLU A 51 19.38 -12.55 11.32
C GLU A 51 18.21 -13.52 11.51
N VAL A 52 17.30 -13.56 10.53
CA VAL A 52 16.11 -14.43 10.55
C VAL A 52 16.13 -15.38 9.37
N GLY A 53 15.93 -16.68 9.63
CA GLY A 53 15.83 -17.70 8.58
C GLY A 53 14.45 -17.76 7.92
N ALA A 54 13.42 -17.23 8.58
CA ALA A 54 12.06 -17.14 8.07
C ALA A 54 11.33 -15.95 8.71
N LEU A 55 10.39 -15.35 7.97
CA LEU A 55 9.54 -14.26 8.44
C LEU A 55 8.07 -14.64 8.23
N ILE A 56 7.28 -14.55 9.31
CA ILE A 56 5.84 -14.77 9.27
C ILE A 56 5.17 -13.45 9.63
N VAL A 57 4.35 -12.93 8.72
CA VAL A 57 3.58 -11.69 8.93
C VAL A 57 2.15 -12.05 9.29
N GLY A 58 1.66 -11.51 10.41
CA GLY A 58 0.34 -11.83 10.98
C GLY A 58 -0.85 -11.15 10.30
N GLU A 59 -0.83 -11.04 8.97
CA GLU A 59 -1.94 -10.46 8.21
C GLU A 59 -3.16 -11.39 8.16
N PRO A 60 -4.38 -10.86 8.01
CA PRO A 60 -5.60 -11.65 8.01
C PRO A 60 -5.77 -12.43 6.68
N THR A 61 -5.03 -13.52 6.52
CA THR A 61 -5.08 -14.40 5.34
C THR A 61 -5.93 -15.65 5.56
N ALA A 62 -6.78 -15.65 6.61
CA ALA A 62 -7.57 -16.81 7.04
C ALA A 62 -6.72 -18.09 7.29
N ASN A 63 -5.52 -17.91 7.86
CA ASN A 63 -4.52 -18.97 8.07
C ASN A 63 -4.02 -19.63 6.77
N TYR A 64 -4.26 -19.03 5.61
CA TYR A 64 -3.69 -19.48 4.36
C TYR A 64 -2.32 -18.81 4.13
N PRO A 65 -1.25 -19.56 3.83
CA PRO A 65 0.06 -18.98 3.55
C PRO A 65 0.03 -18.09 2.30
N VAL A 66 0.46 -16.85 2.44
CA VAL A 66 0.63 -15.91 1.32
C VAL A 66 2.10 -15.52 1.24
N ILE A 67 2.73 -15.80 0.10
CA ILE A 67 4.19 -15.67 -0.10
C ILE A 67 4.60 -14.34 -0.76
N GLY A 68 3.72 -13.35 -0.75
CA GLY A 68 4.00 -12.00 -1.26
C GLY A 68 2.74 -11.16 -1.40
N HIS A 69 2.93 -9.90 -1.76
CA HIS A 69 1.84 -8.98 -2.08
C HIS A 69 2.20 -8.18 -3.34
N LYS A 70 1.21 -7.52 -3.94
CA LYS A 70 1.45 -6.58 -5.04
C LYS A 70 2.23 -5.38 -4.51
N GLY A 71 3.12 -4.84 -5.33
CA GLY A 71 3.64 -3.49 -5.11
C GLY A 71 2.53 -2.45 -5.16
N ALA A 72 2.78 -1.29 -4.56
CA ALA A 72 1.84 -0.17 -4.57
C ALA A 72 2.53 1.08 -5.11
N LEU A 73 1.86 1.77 -6.02
CA LEU A 73 2.30 3.03 -6.60
C LEU A 73 1.15 4.04 -6.51
N TRP A 74 1.38 5.12 -5.78
CA TRP A 74 0.44 6.23 -5.67
C TRP A 74 0.93 7.38 -6.54
N LEU A 75 0.08 7.83 -7.47
CA LEU A 75 0.37 8.93 -8.37
C LEU A 75 -0.56 10.11 -8.08
N ARG A 76 0.03 11.31 -8.05
CA ARG A 76 -0.73 12.56 -8.11
C ARG A 76 -0.56 13.14 -9.50
N CYS A 77 -1.64 13.16 -10.27
CA CYS A 77 -1.70 13.76 -11.59
C CYS A 77 -2.35 15.15 -11.50
N GLU A 78 -1.88 16.09 -12.30
CA GLU A 78 -2.41 17.46 -12.34
C GLU A 78 -2.57 17.91 -13.79
N THR A 79 -3.74 18.47 -14.11
CA THR A 79 -4.02 19.13 -15.38
C THR A 79 -4.12 20.64 -15.17
N ARG A 80 -3.46 21.42 -16.02
CA ARG A 80 -3.45 22.88 -15.94
C ARG A 80 -4.20 23.47 -17.13
N GLY A 81 -5.08 24.42 -16.83
CA GLY A 81 -5.86 25.16 -17.81
C GLY A 81 -5.51 26.65 -17.79
N LYS A 82 -6.41 27.45 -18.38
CA LYS A 82 -6.35 28.91 -18.40
C LYS A 82 -7.71 29.44 -17.94
N THR A 83 -7.73 30.21 -16.85
CA THR A 83 -8.96 30.79 -16.31
C THR A 83 -9.57 31.77 -17.31
N ALA A 84 -10.90 31.72 -17.44
CA ALA A 84 -11.70 32.68 -18.18
C ALA A 84 -13.06 32.85 -17.50
N HIS A 85 -13.80 33.90 -17.87
CA HIS A 85 -15.17 34.07 -17.42
C HIS A 85 -16.03 32.88 -17.92
N GLY A 86 -16.93 32.35 -17.08
CA GLY A 86 -17.73 31.16 -17.44
C GLY A 86 -18.59 31.31 -18.70
N ALA A 87 -18.95 32.55 -19.05
CA ALA A 87 -19.68 32.89 -20.27
C ALA A 87 -18.79 33.14 -21.51
N MET A 88 -17.45 33.08 -21.37
CA MET A 88 -16.47 33.29 -22.45
C MET A 88 -15.44 32.13 -22.46
N PRO A 89 -15.88 30.87 -22.60
CA PRO A 89 -14.99 29.70 -22.50
C PRO A 89 -13.89 29.68 -23.56
N GLU A 90 -14.10 30.31 -24.72
CA GLU A 90 -13.13 30.44 -25.81
C GLU A 90 -11.86 31.23 -25.43
N LEU A 91 -11.93 32.06 -24.38
CA LEU A 91 -10.78 32.80 -23.87
C LEU A 91 -9.89 31.96 -22.91
N GLY A 92 -10.39 30.79 -22.50
CA GLY A 92 -9.79 29.93 -21.48
C GLY A 92 -9.48 28.51 -21.97
N ILE A 93 -8.98 27.68 -21.05
CA ILE A 93 -8.78 26.24 -21.23
C ILE A 93 -9.31 25.57 -19.96
N ASN A 94 -10.32 24.72 -20.10
CA ASN A 94 -10.92 24.06 -18.96
C ASN A 94 -10.08 22.86 -18.50
N ALA A 95 -9.41 23.01 -17.35
CA ALA A 95 -8.59 21.94 -16.75
C ALA A 95 -9.41 20.68 -16.41
N ILE A 96 -10.70 20.82 -16.08
CA ILE A 96 -11.58 19.68 -15.76
C ILE A 96 -11.82 18.82 -17.00
N TYR A 97 -11.98 19.42 -18.18
CA TYR A 97 -12.14 18.65 -19.41
C TYR A 97 -10.86 17.89 -19.78
N LEU A 98 -9.69 18.51 -19.59
CA LEU A 98 -8.41 17.81 -19.76
C LEU A 98 -8.27 16.62 -18.79
N ALA A 99 -8.68 16.79 -17.53
CA ALA A 99 -8.69 15.71 -16.55
C ALA A 99 -9.69 14.60 -16.93
N ALA A 100 -10.88 14.96 -17.38
CA ALA A 100 -11.90 14.00 -17.83
C ALA A 100 -11.40 13.15 -19.02
N ASP A 101 -10.75 13.78 -19.99
CA ASP A 101 -10.16 13.07 -21.14
C ASP A 101 -9.05 12.10 -20.70
N ALA A 102 -8.19 12.53 -19.77
CA ALA A 102 -7.16 11.67 -19.20
C ALA A 102 -7.76 10.48 -18.43
N LEU A 103 -8.80 10.72 -17.64
CA LEU A 103 -9.51 9.67 -16.91
C LEU A 103 -10.16 8.65 -17.85
N GLY A 104 -10.76 9.10 -18.96
CA GLY A 104 -11.30 8.22 -19.98
C GLY A 104 -10.24 7.26 -20.55
N LYS A 105 -9.00 7.73 -20.73
CA LYS A 105 -7.87 6.88 -21.14
C LYS A 105 -7.42 5.92 -20.03
N ILE A 106 -7.32 6.42 -18.79
CA ILE A 106 -6.90 5.62 -17.63
C ILE A 106 -7.89 4.49 -17.33
N GLN A 107 -9.19 4.73 -17.49
CA GLN A 107 -10.23 3.71 -17.27
C GLN A 107 -10.02 2.45 -18.12
N HIS A 108 -9.47 2.62 -19.32
CA HIS A 108 -9.21 1.54 -20.27
C HIS A 108 -7.76 1.09 -20.30
N PHE A 109 -6.91 1.67 -19.45
CA PHE A 109 -5.49 1.33 -19.37
C PHE A 109 -5.30 0.02 -18.60
N SER A 110 -4.55 -0.91 -19.20
CA SER A 110 -4.13 -2.14 -18.52
C SER A 110 -2.73 -1.97 -17.94
N PRO A 111 -2.55 -2.04 -16.61
CA PRO A 111 -1.27 -1.80 -15.94
C PRO A 111 -0.21 -2.89 -16.18
N GLY A 112 -0.53 -3.97 -16.89
CA GLY A 112 0.46 -4.99 -17.27
C GLY A 112 -0.11 -6.41 -17.30
N ALA A 113 0.78 -7.39 -17.49
CA ALA A 113 0.44 -8.81 -17.48
C ALA A 113 0.17 -9.33 -16.05
N PRO A 114 -0.64 -10.38 -15.89
CA PRO A 114 -0.86 -11.01 -14.58
C PRO A 114 0.41 -11.70 -14.08
N HIS A 115 0.65 -11.61 -12.77
CA HIS A 115 1.67 -12.40 -12.09
C HIS A 115 1.10 -13.78 -11.72
N PRO A 116 1.86 -14.90 -11.84
CA PRO A 116 1.36 -16.25 -11.53
C PRO A 116 0.70 -16.39 -10.15
N LEU A 117 1.21 -15.66 -9.15
CA LEU A 117 0.69 -15.71 -7.78
C LEU A 117 -0.19 -14.50 -7.40
N MET A 118 0.12 -13.32 -7.94
CA MET A 118 -0.51 -12.07 -7.51
C MET A 118 -1.66 -11.65 -8.45
N LYS A 119 -1.90 -12.40 -9.52
CA LYS A 119 -2.94 -12.17 -10.53
C LYS A 119 -2.73 -10.81 -11.23
N GLN A 120 -3.81 -10.30 -11.83
CA GLN A 120 -3.81 -9.05 -12.58
C GLN A 120 -3.47 -7.85 -11.68
N PRO A 121 -2.55 -6.95 -12.08
CA PRO A 121 -2.35 -5.69 -11.38
C PRO A 121 -3.64 -4.85 -11.44
N THR A 122 -3.87 -4.08 -10.39
CA THR A 122 -5.10 -3.30 -10.22
C THR A 122 -4.78 -1.81 -10.32
N LEU A 123 -5.68 -1.05 -10.92
CA LEU A 123 -5.61 0.41 -11.00
C LEU A 123 -6.91 0.98 -10.44
N ASN A 124 -6.80 2.05 -9.65
CA ASN A 124 -7.95 2.76 -9.11
C ASN A 124 -7.69 4.26 -9.06
N VAL A 125 -8.68 5.06 -9.45
CA VAL A 125 -8.68 6.52 -9.24
C VAL A 125 -9.52 6.81 -7.99
N GLY A 126 -8.85 7.08 -6.87
CA GLY A 126 -9.51 7.23 -5.57
C GLY A 126 -9.98 8.64 -5.21
N ARG A 127 -9.45 9.68 -5.87
CA ARG A 127 -9.78 11.09 -5.58
C ARG A 127 -9.63 11.94 -6.83
N ILE A 128 -10.60 12.82 -7.06
CA ILE A 128 -10.55 13.90 -8.04
C ILE A 128 -10.96 15.19 -7.37
N GLU A 129 -10.23 16.27 -7.63
CA GLU A 129 -10.53 17.60 -7.13
C GLU A 129 -10.24 18.63 -8.22
N GLY A 130 -11.12 19.64 -8.32
CA GLY A 130 -10.95 20.75 -9.24
C GLY A 130 -12.14 21.71 -9.22
N GLY A 131 -11.95 22.87 -9.83
CA GLY A 131 -12.88 24.00 -9.74
C GLY A 131 -12.30 25.14 -8.88
N LEU A 132 -12.83 26.35 -9.08
CA LEU A 132 -12.41 27.55 -8.34
C LEU A 132 -13.61 28.33 -7.78
N ASN A 133 -14.66 28.48 -8.58
CA ASN A 133 -15.90 29.18 -8.22
C ASN A 133 -17.08 28.23 -8.41
N ILE A 134 -18.13 28.38 -7.58
CA ILE A 134 -19.36 27.57 -7.61
C ILE A 134 -20.27 28.06 -8.74
#